data_AF-A0A068YRJ3-F1
#
_entry.id   AF-A0A068YRJ3-F1
#
_cell.length_a   1.000
_cell.length_b   1.000
_cell.length_c   1.000
_cell.angle_alpha   90.00
_cell.angle_beta   90.00
_cell.angle_gamma   90.00
#
_symmetry.space_group_name_H-M   'P 1'
#
loop_
_entity.id
_entity.type
_entity.pdbx_description
1 polymer ?
#
loop_
_entity_poly.entity_id
_entity_poly.type
_entity_poly.pdbx_seq_one_letter_code
_entity_poly.pdbx_strand_id
1 'polypeptide(L)'
;MTPVVKKLVARIDGLLQALQRAQDEIGQLRDEIAVLKGQKAKPKFKSSKMDQGTDKNKNAEQGDDEGAPPQDEEKSKRAGSAKQSKTAALQIHEERVLAPATPVPAGARFKGYRDFVVQGLLIKAHNIRYRLESWRTPDGSWLTGQLPLSVQGHHFDPQLRSYVLHQHHHCHVTQR
;
A
#
# COMPACT_ATOMS: atom_id res chain seq x y z
N MET A 1 40.61 -23.37 37.20
CA MET A 1 39.14 -23.39 37.41
C MET A 1 38.84 -24.28 38.62
N THR A 2 38.25 -23.73 39.68
CA THR A 2 37.91 -24.50 40.89
C THR A 2 36.78 -25.52 40.59
N PRO A 3 36.72 -26.65 41.31
CA PRO A 3 35.72 -27.69 41.05
C PRO A 3 34.27 -27.20 41.20
N VAL A 4 34.05 -26.17 42.02
CA VAL A 4 32.75 -25.49 42.20
C VAL A 4 32.35 -24.75 40.93
N VAL A 5 33.28 -24.01 40.31
CA VAL A 5 33.01 -23.25 39.07
C VAL A 5 32.65 -24.19 37.92
N LYS A 6 33.29 -25.36 37.80
CA LYS A 6 32.94 -26.37 36.77
C LYS A 6 31.52 -26.92 36.94
N LYS A 7 31.09 -27.17 38.18
CA LYS A 7 29.71 -27.63 38.48
C LYS A 7 28.68 -26.55 38.15
N LEU A 8 28.99 -25.28 38.41
CA LEU A 8 28.11 -24.16 38.09
C LEU A 8 27.96 -23.97 36.57
N VAL A 9 29.05 -24.05 35.79
CA VAL A 9 29.00 -23.97 34.33
C VAL A 9 28.13 -25.08 33.74
N ALA A 10 28.34 -26.33 34.15
CA ALA A 10 27.51 -27.46 33.69
C ALA A 10 26.02 -27.29 34.03
N ARG A 11 25.72 -26.67 35.18
CA ARG A 11 24.34 -26.37 35.57
C ARG A 11 23.73 -25.26 34.72
N ILE A 12 24.50 -24.21 34.41
CA ILE A 12 24.07 -23.11 33.54
C ILE A 12 23.80 -23.65 32.12
N ASP A 13 24.67 -24.48 31.58
CA ASP A 13 24.49 -25.08 30.25
C ASP A 13 23.21 -25.93 30.19
N GLY A 14 22.96 -26.74 31.23
CA GLY A 14 21.73 -27.52 31.34
C GLY A 14 20.47 -26.66 31.42
N LEU A 15 20.54 -25.53 32.14
CA LEU A 15 19.44 -24.57 32.23
C LEU A 15 19.20 -23.84 30.89
N LEU A 16 20.26 -23.45 30.17
CA LEU A 16 20.15 -22.82 28.86
C LEU A 16 19.52 -23.77 27.83
N GLN A 17 19.91 -25.05 27.83
CA GLN A 17 19.30 -26.06 26.96
C GLN A 17 17.81 -26.28 27.27
N ALA A 18 17.44 -26.32 28.56
CA ALA A 18 16.04 -26.45 28.96
C ALA A 18 15.21 -25.22 28.56
N LEU A 19 15.78 -24.02 28.71
CA LEU A 19 15.13 -22.76 28.34
C LEU A 19 14.92 -22.69 26.82
N GLN A 20 15.91 -23.08 26.02
CA GLN A 20 15.77 -23.12 24.56
C GLN A 20 14.65 -24.07 24.13
N ARG A 21 14.61 -25.29 24.69
CA ARG A 21 13.55 -26.27 24.39
C ARG A 21 12.16 -25.73 24.76
N ALA A 22 12.03 -25.10 25.93
CA ALA A 22 10.77 -24.50 26.36
C ALA A 22 10.35 -23.34 25.45
N GLN A 23 11.28 -22.51 24.98
CA GLN A 23 11.00 -21.42 24.04
C GLN A 23 10.54 -21.95 22.68
N ASP A 24 11.17 -23.02 22.18
CA ASP A 24 10.79 -23.65 20.93
C ASP A 24 9.37 -24.25 21.01
N GLU A 25 9.06 -24.94 22.11
CA GLU A 25 7.73 -25.53 22.36
C GLU A 25 6.64 -24.45 22.50
N ILE A 26 6.93 -23.37 23.25
CA ILE A 26 6.04 -22.21 23.34
C ILE A 26 5.81 -21.59 21.95
N GLY A 27 6.86 -21.52 21.12
CA GLY A 27 6.76 -21.04 19.74
C GLY A 27 5.79 -21.88 18.91
N GLN A 28 5.94 -23.21 18.96
CA GLN A 28 5.08 -24.16 18.23
C GLN A 28 3.62 -24.07 18.68
N LEU A 29 3.36 -24.06 19.99
CA LEU A 29 2.01 -23.96 20.54
C LEU A 29 1.34 -22.63 20.19
N ARG A 30 2.10 -21.53 20.17
CA ARG A 30 1.57 -20.21 19.75
C ARG A 30 1.21 -20.19 18.27
N ASP A 31 2.02 -20.82 17.43
CA ASP A 31 1.73 -20.95 16.00
C ASP A 31 0.49 -21.83 15.76
N GLU A 32 0.33 -22.93 16.51
CA GLU A 32 -0.85 -23.79 16.45
C GLU A 32 -2.13 -23.06 16.92
N ILE A 33 -2.05 -22.29 18.01
CA ILE A 33 -3.14 -21.43 18.47
C ILE A 33 -3.51 -20.38 17.42
N ALA A 34 -2.53 -19.80 16.72
CA ALA A 34 -2.80 -18.82 15.66
C ALA A 34 -3.55 -19.45 14.48
N VAL A 35 -3.17 -20.67 14.08
CA VAL A 35 -3.88 -21.45 13.05
C VAL A 35 -5.31 -21.79 13.48
N LEU A 36 -5.48 -22.33 14.70
CA LEU A 36 -6.81 -22.68 15.24
C LEU A 36 -7.73 -21.46 15.39
N LYS A 37 -7.16 -20.28 15.65
CA LYS A 37 -7.90 -19.01 15.73
C LYS A 37 -8.12 -18.33 14.38
N GLY A 38 -7.76 -18.97 13.26
CA GLY A 38 -7.96 -18.42 11.91
C GLY A 38 -7.04 -17.25 11.56
N GLN A 39 -5.95 -17.04 12.31
CA GLN A 39 -4.94 -16.04 12.01
C GLN A 39 -3.96 -16.58 10.96
N LYS A 40 -3.34 -15.69 10.17
CA LYS A 40 -2.37 -16.10 9.14
C LYS A 40 -1.14 -16.73 9.80
N ALA A 41 -0.82 -17.96 9.40
CA ALA A 41 0.35 -18.69 9.89
C ALA A 41 1.67 -17.96 9.57
N LYS A 42 2.68 -18.19 10.41
CA LYS A 42 4.02 -17.59 10.26
C LYS A 42 4.65 -17.99 8.92
N PRO A 43 5.16 -17.04 8.12
CA PRO A 43 5.78 -17.34 6.83
C PRO A 43 7.07 -18.16 7.01
N LYS A 44 7.15 -19.31 6.34
CA LYS A 44 8.37 -20.13 6.26
C LYS A 44 9.31 -19.55 5.20
N PHE A 45 10.38 -18.90 5.64
CA PHE A 45 11.45 -18.45 4.74
C PHE A 45 12.32 -19.65 4.33
N LYS A 46 12.50 -19.85 3.01
CA LYS A 46 13.49 -20.80 2.49
C LYS A 46 14.86 -20.12 2.44
N SER A 47 15.93 -20.89 2.60
CA SER A 47 17.30 -20.41 2.43
C SER A 47 17.54 -19.88 1.00
N SER A 48 18.36 -18.82 0.90
CA SER A 48 18.64 -18.12 -0.37
C SER A 48 19.44 -19.00 -1.33
N LYS A 49 19.02 -19.10 -2.60
CA LYS A 49 19.69 -19.84 -3.69
C LYS A 49 20.70 -18.96 -4.45
N MET A 50 21.55 -18.21 -3.75
CA MET A 50 22.46 -17.23 -4.38
C MET A 50 23.67 -17.86 -5.10
N ASP A 51 23.93 -19.15 -4.90
CA ASP A 51 25.23 -19.78 -5.24
C ASP A 51 25.24 -20.66 -6.51
N GLN A 52 24.17 -20.66 -7.32
CA GLN A 52 24.09 -21.52 -8.53
C GLN A 52 24.58 -20.84 -9.82
N GLY A 53 25.10 -19.62 -9.76
CA GLY A 53 25.37 -18.79 -10.94
C GLY A 53 26.82 -18.71 -11.42
N THR A 54 27.78 -19.31 -10.72
CA THR A 54 29.20 -18.91 -10.83
C THR A 54 30.10 -19.80 -11.70
N ASP A 55 29.59 -20.85 -12.36
CA ASP A 55 30.46 -21.83 -13.05
C ASP A 55 30.18 -22.08 -14.55
N LYS A 56 29.77 -21.06 -15.30
CA LYS A 56 29.78 -21.12 -16.78
C LYS A 56 30.24 -19.81 -17.41
N ASN A 57 31.52 -19.51 -17.34
CA ASN A 57 32.18 -18.78 -18.43
C ASN A 57 33.71 -18.93 -18.39
N LYS A 58 34.23 -19.92 -19.12
CA LYS A 58 35.64 -19.94 -19.55
C LYS A 58 35.71 -20.46 -20.99
N ASN A 59 36.28 -19.61 -21.83
CA ASN A 59 36.85 -19.84 -23.18
C ASN A 59 35.90 -20.10 -24.36
N ALA A 60 35.73 -19.06 -25.20
CA ALA A 60 36.16 -19.10 -26.60
C ALA A 60 36.09 -17.68 -27.20
N GLU A 61 37.25 -17.06 -27.41
CA GLU A 61 37.46 -15.90 -28.28
C GLU A 61 37.79 -16.38 -29.71
N GLN A 62 37.46 -15.52 -30.68
CA GLN A 62 37.90 -15.45 -32.10
C GLN A 62 36.93 -15.96 -33.18
N GLY A 63 36.63 -15.04 -34.10
CA GLY A 63 36.08 -15.31 -35.43
C GLY A 63 35.12 -14.23 -35.90
N ASP A 64 35.66 -13.19 -36.55
CA ASP A 64 34.91 -12.22 -37.36
C ASP A 64 34.24 -12.94 -38.55
N ASP A 65 32.95 -12.68 -38.84
CA ASP A 65 32.40 -12.49 -40.20
C ASP A 65 30.87 -12.21 -40.19
N GLU A 66 30.43 -11.58 -41.27
CA GLU A 66 29.15 -11.05 -41.71
C GLU A 66 27.80 -11.64 -41.23
N GLY A 67 26.85 -10.70 -40.98
CA GLY A 67 25.53 -10.72 -41.63
C GLY A 67 24.52 -11.83 -41.28
N ALA A 68 23.84 -11.71 -40.13
CA ALA A 68 22.51 -12.31 -39.94
C ALA A 68 21.68 -11.50 -38.93
N PRO A 69 20.37 -11.26 -39.18
CA PRO A 69 19.51 -10.51 -38.28
C PRO A 69 19.25 -11.33 -37.00
N PRO A 70 19.32 -10.74 -35.80
CA PRO A 70 19.06 -11.48 -34.59
C PRO A 70 17.56 -11.81 -34.53
N GLN A 71 17.27 -13.11 -34.60
CA GLN A 71 15.96 -13.69 -34.34
C GLN A 71 15.46 -13.21 -32.97
N ASP A 72 14.16 -12.94 -32.91
CA ASP A 72 13.40 -12.55 -31.73
C ASP A 72 13.52 -13.61 -30.62
N GLU A 73 14.60 -13.55 -29.85
CA GLU A 73 14.60 -14.08 -28.50
C GLU A 73 13.71 -13.16 -27.68
N GLU A 74 12.47 -13.59 -27.45
CA GLU A 74 11.60 -13.03 -26.42
C GLU A 74 12.37 -13.06 -25.09
N LYS A 75 13.09 -11.96 -24.82
CA LYS A 75 13.59 -11.63 -23.49
C LYS A 75 12.38 -11.59 -22.59
N SER A 76 12.13 -12.73 -21.93
CA SER A 76 11.20 -12.88 -20.82
C SER A 76 11.32 -11.64 -19.94
N LYS A 77 10.34 -10.75 -20.09
CA LYS A 77 10.37 -9.44 -19.45
C LYS A 77 10.43 -9.70 -17.94
N ARG A 78 11.53 -9.27 -17.32
CA ARG A 78 11.79 -9.44 -15.87
C ARG A 78 10.53 -9.07 -15.09
N ALA A 79 10.13 -9.90 -14.12
CA ALA A 79 8.93 -9.65 -13.32
C ALA A 79 8.93 -8.21 -12.78
N GLY A 80 7.99 -7.39 -13.25
CA GLY A 80 7.92 -5.96 -12.96
C GLY A 80 8.17 -5.02 -14.15
N SER A 81 8.63 -5.52 -15.31
CA SER A 81 8.77 -4.73 -16.54
C SER A 81 7.43 -4.28 -17.14
N ALA A 82 6.33 -4.90 -16.72
CA ALA A 82 4.97 -4.47 -17.04
C ALA A 82 4.39 -3.47 -16.03
N LYS A 83 5.18 -2.96 -15.07
CA LYS A 83 4.71 -1.93 -14.14
C LYS A 83 4.46 -0.65 -14.92
N GLN A 84 3.20 -0.43 -15.27
CA GLN A 84 2.72 0.85 -15.75
C GLN A 84 3.09 1.94 -14.73
N SER A 85 3.46 3.11 -15.24
CA SER A 85 3.62 4.30 -14.41
C SER A 85 2.38 4.48 -13.55
N LYS A 86 2.57 4.61 -12.22
CA LYS A 86 1.47 4.81 -11.26
C LYS A 86 0.62 6.04 -11.58
N THR A 87 1.16 6.99 -12.35
CA THR A 87 0.50 8.25 -12.70
C THR A 87 -0.13 8.24 -14.09
N ALA A 88 0.16 7.26 -14.95
CA ALA A 88 -0.29 7.27 -16.35
C ALA A 88 -1.82 7.11 -16.51
N ALA A 89 -2.49 6.50 -15.54
CA ALA A 89 -3.95 6.30 -15.55
C ALA A 89 -4.70 7.27 -14.62
N LEU A 90 -4.01 8.24 -14.01
CA LEU A 90 -4.66 9.20 -13.10
C LEU A 90 -5.41 10.26 -13.92
N GLN A 91 -6.68 10.50 -13.57
CA GLN A 91 -7.42 11.65 -14.08
C GLN A 91 -6.81 12.94 -13.53
N ILE A 92 -6.38 13.83 -14.43
CA ILE A 92 -5.88 15.17 -14.08
C ILE A 92 -7.08 16.11 -13.92
N HIS A 93 -7.29 16.61 -12.71
CA HIS A 93 -8.42 17.48 -12.38
C HIS A 93 -8.08 18.97 -12.54
N GLU A 94 -6.80 19.31 -12.53
CA GLU A 94 -6.28 20.67 -12.68
C GLU A 94 -4.89 20.62 -13.32
N GLU A 95 -4.62 21.50 -14.29
CA GLU A 95 -3.32 21.66 -14.95
C GLU A 95 -2.78 23.07 -14.67
N ARG A 96 -1.50 23.16 -14.28
CA ARG A 96 -0.83 24.43 -14.02
C ARG A 96 0.49 24.48 -14.77
N VAL A 97 0.63 25.47 -15.64
CA VAL A 97 1.88 25.74 -16.34
C VAL A 97 2.75 26.65 -15.48
N LEU A 98 3.94 26.17 -15.11
CA LEU A 98 4.92 26.94 -14.35
C LEU A 98 6.03 27.42 -15.28
N ALA A 99 6.18 28.73 -15.41
CA ALA A 99 7.33 29.33 -16.06
C ALA A 99 8.58 29.20 -15.17
N PRO A 100 9.80 29.18 -15.75
CA PRO A 100 11.03 29.27 -14.98
C PRO A 100 11.01 30.51 -14.07
N ALA A 101 11.51 30.38 -12.84
CA ALA A 101 11.60 31.50 -11.90
C ALA A 101 12.58 32.59 -12.39
N THR A 102 13.54 32.22 -13.22
CA THR A 102 14.49 33.15 -13.84
C THR A 102 14.00 33.61 -15.22
N PRO A 103 14.28 34.87 -15.62
CA PRO A 103 13.98 35.33 -16.97
C PRO A 103 14.61 34.43 -18.02
N VAL A 104 13.83 34.13 -19.07
CA VAL A 104 14.29 33.32 -20.19
C VAL A 104 15.34 34.12 -20.98
N PRO A 105 16.58 33.63 -21.15
CA PRO A 105 17.61 34.35 -21.88
C PRO A 105 17.23 34.62 -23.34
N ALA A 106 17.73 35.73 -23.89
CA ALA A 106 17.54 36.06 -25.30
C ALA A 106 18.10 34.93 -26.20
N GLY A 107 17.33 34.53 -27.21
CA GLY A 107 17.69 33.43 -28.11
C GLY A 107 17.32 32.02 -27.60
N ALA A 108 16.80 31.89 -26.38
CA ALA A 108 16.25 30.62 -25.92
C ALA A 108 14.95 30.28 -26.65
N ARG A 109 14.78 28.99 -26.99
CA ARG A 109 13.57 28.47 -27.64
C ARG A 109 12.78 27.58 -26.68
N PHE A 110 11.46 27.66 -26.75
CA PHE A 110 10.59 26.74 -26.02
C PHE A 110 10.77 25.30 -26.55
N LYS A 111 11.03 24.34 -25.65
CA LYS A 111 11.22 22.92 -25.99
C LYS A 111 9.97 22.07 -25.76
N GLY A 112 9.06 22.52 -24.91
CA GLY A 112 7.92 21.75 -24.43
C GLY A 112 7.83 21.73 -22.91
N TYR A 113 6.88 20.97 -22.39
CA TYR A 113 6.67 20.79 -20.96
C TYR A 113 7.34 19.51 -20.46
N ARG A 114 7.75 19.53 -19.18
CA ARG A 114 8.09 18.33 -18.43
C ARG A 114 7.02 18.15 -17.37
N ASP A 115 6.22 17.12 -17.52
CA ASP A 115 5.08 16.88 -16.63
C ASP A 115 5.56 16.38 -15.26
N PHE A 116 4.94 16.91 -14.22
CA PHE A 116 5.11 16.46 -12.85
C PHE A 116 3.74 16.35 -12.19
N VAL A 117 3.25 15.12 -12.05
CA VAL A 117 1.91 14.84 -11.53
C VAL A 117 1.98 14.64 -10.01
N VAL A 118 1.23 15.46 -9.26
CA VAL A 118 1.07 15.34 -7.81
C VAL A 118 -0.36 14.91 -7.51
N GLN A 119 -0.52 13.90 -6.66
CA GLN A 119 -1.82 13.47 -6.16
C GLN A 119 -2.07 14.05 -4.77
N GLY A 120 -3.17 14.79 -4.61
CA GLY A 120 -3.62 15.37 -3.34
C GLY A 120 -5.06 14.99 -3.01
N LEU A 121 -5.57 15.50 -1.89
CA LEU A 121 -6.96 15.34 -1.45
C LEU A 121 -7.63 16.72 -1.34
N LEU A 122 -8.80 16.87 -1.96
CA LEU A 122 -9.66 18.05 -1.81
C LEU A 122 -10.82 17.72 -0.86
N ILE A 123 -10.70 18.09 0.42
CA ILE A 123 -11.77 17.93 1.41
C ILE A 123 -12.56 19.24 1.47
N LYS A 124 -13.84 19.20 1.11
CA LYS A 124 -14.74 20.35 1.15
C LYS A 124 -16.11 19.94 1.69
N ALA A 125 -16.80 20.87 2.34
CA ALA A 125 -18.20 20.69 2.68
C ALA A 125 -19.05 20.65 1.40
N HIS A 126 -19.96 19.68 1.30
CA HIS A 126 -20.93 19.56 0.23
C HIS A 126 -22.33 19.62 0.84
N ASN A 127 -22.96 20.80 0.77
CA ASN A 127 -24.27 21.03 1.38
C ASN A 127 -25.38 20.80 0.34
N ILE A 128 -26.36 19.96 0.70
CA ILE A 128 -27.54 19.70 -0.12
C ILE A 128 -28.76 20.30 0.60
N ARG A 129 -29.51 21.17 -0.08
CA ARG A 129 -30.78 21.71 0.43
C ARG A 129 -31.94 20.91 -0.14
N TYR A 130 -32.62 20.14 0.70
CA TYR A 130 -33.90 19.52 0.35
C TYR A 130 -35.03 20.54 0.54
N ARG A 131 -35.79 20.79 -0.53
CA ARG A 131 -37.04 21.55 -0.46
C ARG A 131 -38.17 20.56 -0.67
N LEU A 132 -38.89 20.28 0.40
CA LEU A 132 -40.04 19.40 0.35
C LEU A 132 -41.23 20.23 -0.11
N GLU A 133 -41.79 19.87 -1.25
CA GLU A 133 -43.04 20.47 -1.70
C GLU A 133 -44.14 20.14 -0.71
N SER A 134 -44.99 21.13 -0.41
CA SER A 134 -46.15 20.94 0.45
C SER A 134 -47.36 21.51 -0.26
N TRP A 135 -48.34 20.65 -0.49
CA TRP A 135 -49.55 20.93 -1.24
C TRP A 135 -50.74 20.83 -0.29
N ARG A 136 -51.65 21.80 -0.38
CA ARG A 136 -52.94 21.73 0.29
C ARG A 136 -53.95 21.13 -0.66
N THR A 137 -54.60 20.06 -0.26
CA THR A 137 -55.63 19.41 -1.06
C THR A 137 -56.97 20.16 -0.91
N PRO A 138 -57.93 19.97 -1.84
CA PRO A 138 -59.25 20.62 -1.76
C PRO A 138 -60.05 20.25 -0.50
N ASP A 139 -59.82 19.06 0.07
CA ASP A 139 -60.39 18.58 1.33
C ASP A 139 -59.72 19.20 2.58
N GLY A 140 -58.68 20.02 2.38
CA GLY A 140 -57.99 20.73 3.45
C GLY A 140 -56.86 19.95 4.12
N SER A 141 -56.54 18.74 3.66
CA SER A 141 -55.37 17.98 4.12
C SER A 141 -54.07 18.47 3.45
N TRP A 142 -52.94 18.05 4.01
CA TRP A 142 -51.60 18.43 3.55
C TRP A 142 -50.87 17.23 2.97
N LEU A 143 -50.37 17.38 1.73
CA LEU A 143 -49.47 16.42 1.10
C LEU A 143 -48.07 17.04 1.07
N THR A 144 -47.12 16.44 1.80
CA THR A 144 -45.73 16.93 1.84
C THR A 144 -44.77 15.87 1.33
N GLY A 145 -43.80 16.31 0.52
CA GLY A 145 -42.71 15.47 0.03
C GLY A 145 -41.89 14.87 1.18
N GLN A 146 -41.31 13.70 0.96
CA GLN A 146 -40.54 12.99 1.98
C GLN A 146 -39.04 13.14 1.74
N LEU A 147 -38.27 13.20 2.82
CA LEU A 147 -36.82 13.13 2.73
C LEU A 147 -36.37 11.70 2.37
N PRO A 148 -35.23 11.53 1.67
CA PRO A 148 -34.61 10.22 1.53
C PRO A 148 -34.32 9.60 2.90
N LEU A 149 -34.59 8.30 3.05
CA LEU A 149 -34.39 7.56 4.30
C LEU A 149 -32.97 7.72 4.87
N SER A 150 -31.97 7.85 4.00
CA SER A 150 -30.57 7.99 4.37
C SER A 150 -30.25 9.27 5.14
N VAL A 151 -31.07 10.32 5.01
CA VAL A 151 -30.89 11.63 5.68
C VAL A 151 -32.02 11.96 6.64
N GLN A 152 -33.11 11.18 6.66
CA GLN A 152 -34.22 11.40 7.56
C GLN A 152 -33.76 11.32 9.03
N GLY A 153 -34.09 12.35 9.83
CA GLY A 153 -33.67 12.43 11.23
C GLY A 153 -32.20 12.83 11.46
N HIS A 154 -31.46 13.20 10.40
CA HIS A 154 -30.06 13.55 10.49
C HIS A 154 -29.72 14.85 9.74
N HIS A 155 -28.87 15.67 10.33
CA HIS A 155 -28.36 16.90 9.71
C HIS A 155 -27.15 16.68 8.81
N PHE A 156 -26.41 15.59 9.04
CA PHE A 156 -25.21 15.23 8.29
C PHE A 156 -25.50 14.06 7.36
N ASP A 157 -24.97 14.13 6.14
CA ASP A 157 -25.13 13.06 5.17
C ASP A 157 -24.43 11.76 5.64
N PRO A 158 -24.79 10.60 5.08
CA PRO A 158 -24.20 9.33 5.47
C PRO A 158 -22.68 9.25 5.30
N GLN A 159 -22.11 9.89 4.26
CA GLN A 159 -20.68 9.84 4.00
C GLN A 159 -19.91 10.63 5.05
N LEU A 160 -20.36 11.85 5.38
CA LEU A 160 -19.71 12.64 6.43
C LEU A 160 -19.78 11.94 7.80
N ARG A 161 -20.93 11.36 8.15
CA ARG A 161 -21.06 10.58 9.39
C ARG A 161 -20.12 9.38 9.41
N SER A 162 -20.09 8.60 8.32
CA SER A 162 -19.19 7.46 8.18
C SER A 162 -17.72 7.86 8.31
N TYR A 163 -17.33 8.96 7.65
CA TYR A 163 -15.98 9.49 7.72
C TYR A 163 -15.59 9.88 9.16
N VAL A 164 -16.42 10.67 9.86
CA VAL A 164 -16.13 11.08 11.25
C VAL A 164 -15.99 9.87 12.18
N LEU A 165 -16.88 8.88 12.06
CA LEU A 165 -16.80 7.64 12.84
C LEU A 165 -15.51 6.86 12.52
N HIS A 166 -15.13 6.76 11.25
CA HIS A 166 -13.88 6.11 10.85
C HIS A 166 -12.67 6.83 11.47
N GLN A 167 -12.63 8.17 11.40
CA GLN A 167 -11.54 8.95 11.98
C GLN A 167 -11.41 8.74 13.48
N HIS A 168 -12.53 8.71 14.21
CA HIS A 168 -12.50 8.49 15.66
C HIS A 168 -12.07 7.06 16.03
N HIS A 169 -12.69 6.04 15.42
CA HIS A 169 -12.50 4.66 15.85
C HIS A 169 -11.28 3.97 15.24
N HIS A 170 -10.97 4.23 13.97
CA HIS A 170 -9.89 3.56 13.25
C HIS A 170 -8.61 4.40 13.21
N CYS A 171 -8.75 5.72 13.13
CA CYS A 171 -7.59 6.62 13.07
C CYS A 171 -7.24 7.24 14.44
N HIS A 172 -8.00 6.93 15.50
CA HIS A 172 -7.82 7.46 16.86
C HIS A 172 -7.71 9.00 16.92
N VAL A 173 -8.41 9.69 16.02
CA VAL A 173 -8.49 11.15 16.04
C VAL A 173 -9.38 11.55 17.22
N THR A 174 -8.81 12.28 18.17
CA THR A 174 -9.54 12.74 19.36
C THR A 174 -10.63 13.75 18.99
N GLN A 175 -11.83 13.57 19.50
CA GLN A 175 -12.89 14.58 19.42
C GLN A 175 -12.53 15.75 20.36
N ARG A 176 -12.62 16.99 19.87
CA ARG A 176 -12.56 18.21 20.65
C ARG A 176 -13.79 19.04 20.39
#